data_AF-A0A3D2V8J6-F1
#
_entry.id   AF-A0A3D2V8J6-F1
#
_cell.length_a   1.000
_cell.length_b   1.000
_cell.length_c   1.000
_cell.angle_alpha   90.00
_cell.angle_beta   90.00
_cell.angle_gamma   90.00
#
_symmetry.space_group_name_H-M   'P 1'
#
loop_
_entity.id
_entity.type
_entity.pdbx_description
1 polymer ?
#
loop_
_entity_poly.entity_id
_entity_poly.type
_entity_poly.pdbx_seq_one_letter_code
_entity_poly.pdbx_strand_id
1 'polypeptide(L)'
;MCRRFIAIAICLFAATTSLAAAEKRPNVVFFLLDDLGWTDLGCYGSEFYETPNIDQLAKESVLFTQAYATCHVCSPTRASIMTGKYP
;
A
#
# COMPACT_ATOMS: atom_id res chain seq x y z
N MET A 1 -7.57 24.37 -46.26
CA MET A 1 -6.73 25.02 -45.23
C MET A 1 -7.21 24.74 -43.80
N CYS A 2 -8.50 24.88 -43.47
CA CYS A 2 -9.04 24.67 -42.11
C CYS A 2 -8.81 23.28 -41.47
N ARG A 3 -8.81 22.17 -42.23
CA ARG A 3 -8.64 20.81 -41.65
C ARG A 3 -7.27 20.57 -41.00
N ARG A 4 -6.20 21.24 -41.49
CA ARG A 4 -4.85 21.14 -40.91
C ARG A 4 -4.73 21.90 -39.60
N PHE A 5 -5.41 23.04 -39.46
CA PHE A 5 -5.45 23.81 -38.22
C PHE A 5 -6.20 23.09 -37.10
N ILE A 6 -7.29 22.39 -37.42
CA ILE A 6 -8.05 21.58 -36.46
C ILE A 6 -7.20 20.41 -35.92
N ALA A 7 -6.47 19.71 -36.78
CA ALA A 7 -5.60 18.62 -36.37
C ALA A 7 -4.47 19.08 -35.44
N ILE A 8 -3.85 20.23 -35.73
CA ILE A 8 -2.81 20.83 -34.89
C ILE A 8 -3.37 21.26 -33.53
N ALA A 9 -4.57 21.85 -33.50
CA ALA A 9 -5.24 22.24 -32.26
C ALA A 9 -5.57 21.03 -31.36
N ILE A 10 -6.03 19.92 -31.95
CA ILE A 10 -6.31 18.67 -31.23
C ILE A 10 -5.01 18.06 -30.67
N CYS A 11 -3.93 18.05 -31.45
CA CYS A 11 -2.62 17.58 -30.99
C CYS A 11 -2.06 18.42 -29.84
N LEU A 12 -2.18 19.75 -29.92
CA LEU A 12 -1.74 20.63 -28.82
C LEU A 12 -2.59 20.43 -27.55
N PHE A 13 -3.89 20.22 -27.68
CA PHE A 13 -4.77 20.00 -26.53
C PHE A 13 -4.45 18.68 -25.80
N ALA A 14 -4.21 17.61 -26.55
CA ALA A 14 -3.81 16.31 -25.98
C ALA A 14 -2.44 16.35 -25.27
N ALA A 15 -1.49 17.15 -25.78
CA ALA A 15 -0.19 17.34 -25.14
C ALA A 15 -0.31 18.08 -23.79
N THR A 16 -1.25 19.02 -23.65
CA THR A 16 -1.45 19.75 -22.39
C THR A 16 -2.06 18.90 -21.28
N THR A 17 -2.91 17.92 -21.60
CA THR A 17 -3.52 17.04 -20.59
C THR A 17 -2.52 16.08 -19.94
N SER A 18 -1.45 15.69 -20.65
CA SER A 18 -0.45 14.77 -20.11
C SER A 18 0.50 15.41 -19.09
N LEU A 19 0.68 16.74 -19.15
CA LEU A 19 1.59 17.46 -18.25
C LEU A 19 0.96 17.78 -16.88
N ALA A 20 -0.37 17.74 -16.79
CA ALA A 20 -1.14 18.01 -15.58
C ALA A 20 -1.32 16.79 -14.66
N ALA A 21 -0.89 15.60 -15.10
CA ALA A 21 -0.76 14.44 -14.23
C ALA A 21 0.49 14.60 -13.35
N ALA A 22 0.48 15.59 -12.46
CA ALA A 22 1.41 15.63 -11.35
C ALA A 22 1.30 14.29 -10.62
N GLU A 23 2.42 13.56 -10.50
CA GLU A 23 2.48 12.33 -9.72
C GLU A 23 1.97 12.64 -8.31
N LYS A 24 0.74 12.23 -8.03
CA LYS A 24 0.18 12.30 -6.67
C LYS A 24 0.96 11.29 -5.84
N ARG A 25 1.96 11.79 -5.11
CA ARG A 25 2.70 10.98 -4.14
C ARG A 25 1.72 10.54 -3.06
N PRO A 26 1.44 9.24 -2.90
CA PRO A 26 0.55 8.78 -1.86
C PRO A 26 1.18 9.03 -0.49
N ASN A 27 0.35 9.29 0.51
CA ASN A 27 0.79 9.22 1.90
C ASN A 27 0.90 7.74 2.27
N VAL A 28 1.99 7.38 2.97
CA VAL A 28 2.20 6.01 3.46
C VAL A 28 2.13 6.06 4.99
N VAL A 29 1.20 5.28 5.55
CA VAL A 29 1.09 5.06 6.99
C VAL A 29 1.39 3.60 7.26
N PHE A 30 2.40 3.34 8.09
CA PHE A 30 2.83 1.99 8.44
C PHE A 30 2.48 1.69 9.90
N PHE A 31 1.48 0.83 10.09
CA PHE A 31 1.12 0.31 11.42
C PHE A 31 1.98 -0.90 11.74
N LEU A 32 2.83 -0.78 12.76
CA LEU A 32 3.66 -1.87 13.27
C LEU A 32 3.16 -2.27 14.65
N LEU A 33 2.62 -3.47 14.77
CA LEU A 33 2.13 -4.03 16.02
C LEU A 33 3.24 -4.88 16.67
N ASP A 34 3.36 -4.78 18.00
CA ASP A 34 4.34 -5.55 18.79
C ASP A 34 3.70 -6.86 19.25
N ASP A 35 4.44 -7.96 19.13
CA ASP A 35 4.06 -9.30 19.60
C ASP A 35 2.66 -9.80 19.15
N LEU A 36 2.20 -9.37 17.97
CA LEU A 36 0.94 -9.87 17.39
C LEU A 36 1.13 -11.27 16.80
N GLY A 37 0.38 -12.24 17.32
CA GLY A 37 0.32 -13.59 16.81
C GLY A 37 -0.40 -13.69 15.46
N TRP A 38 -0.01 -14.69 14.67
CA TRP A 38 -0.61 -14.97 13.36
C TRP A 38 -2.13 -15.21 13.43
N THR A 39 -2.60 -15.83 14.50
CA THR A 39 -3.99 -16.26 14.69
C THR A 39 -4.81 -15.26 15.50
N ASP A 40 -4.27 -14.08 15.81
CA ASP A 40 -4.90 -13.18 16.78
C ASP A 40 -5.99 -12.30 16.15
N LEU A 41 -6.03 -12.16 14.82
CA LEU A 41 -6.99 -11.31 14.13
C LEU A 41 -8.18 -12.11 13.57
N GLY A 42 -9.38 -11.51 13.60
CA GLY A 42 -10.59 -12.11 13.02
C GLY A 42 -10.42 -12.44 11.53
N CYS A 43 -9.74 -11.58 10.77
CA CYS A 43 -9.42 -11.80 9.36
C CYS A 43 -8.50 -13.01 9.09
N TYR A 44 -7.78 -13.51 10.11
CA TYR A 44 -7.00 -14.75 10.06
C TYR A 44 -7.69 -15.93 10.76
N GLY A 45 -8.95 -15.79 11.15
CA GLY A 45 -9.77 -16.85 11.73
C GLY A 45 -9.82 -16.87 13.26
N SER A 46 -9.38 -15.79 13.94
CA SER A 46 -9.60 -15.66 15.38
C SER A 46 -11.09 -15.60 15.72
N GLU A 47 -11.55 -16.44 16.64
CA GLU A 47 -12.89 -16.37 17.23
C GLU A 47 -12.88 -15.75 18.64
N PHE A 48 -11.69 -15.50 19.20
CA PHE A 48 -11.53 -15.00 20.56
C PHE A 48 -11.38 -13.48 20.64
N TYR A 49 -10.69 -12.87 19.67
CA TYR A 49 -10.40 -11.44 19.66
C TYR A 49 -11.34 -10.68 18.71
N GLU A 50 -11.88 -9.55 19.18
CA GLU A 50 -12.69 -8.66 18.34
C GLU A 50 -11.80 -7.60 17.68
N THR A 51 -11.64 -7.66 16.36
CA THR A 51 -10.75 -6.75 15.61
C THR A 51 -11.46 -6.01 14.46
N PRO A 52 -12.63 -5.39 14.70
CA PRO A 52 -13.53 -4.94 13.63
C PRO A 52 -12.90 -3.96 12.64
N ASN A 53 -12.03 -3.06 13.11
CA ASN A 53 -11.35 -2.08 12.25
C ASN A 53 -10.28 -2.73 11.36
N ILE A 54 -9.55 -3.73 11.88
CA ILE A 54 -8.53 -4.46 11.13
C ILE A 54 -9.21 -5.40 10.13
N ASP A 55 -10.31 -6.03 10.53
CA ASP A 55 -11.08 -6.93 9.68
C ASP A 55 -11.74 -6.17 8.52
N GLN A 56 -12.21 -4.95 8.77
CA GLN A 56 -12.69 -4.07 7.71
C GLN A 56 -11.55 -3.68 6.77
N LEU A 57 -10.40 -3.27 7.30
CA LEU A 57 -9.22 -2.93 6.48
C LEU A 57 -8.80 -4.11 5.60
N ALA A 58 -8.81 -5.34 6.12
CA ALA A 58 -8.50 -6.55 5.36
C ALA A 58 -9.46 -6.80 4.18
N LYS A 59 -10.76 -6.48 4.33
CA LYS A 59 -11.75 -6.61 3.25
C LYS A 59 -11.57 -5.60 2.12
N GLU A 60 -11.01 -4.44 2.44
CA GLU A 60 -10.79 -3.32 1.51
C GLU A 60 -9.36 -3.32 0.92
N SER A 61 -8.52 -4.29 1.29
CA SER A 61 -7.10 -4.32 0.94
C SER A 61 -6.64 -5.71 0.51
N VAL A 62 -5.34 -5.85 0.24
CA VAL A 62 -4.71 -7.14 -0.03
C VAL A 62 -4.30 -7.76 1.30
N LEU A 63 -4.85 -8.93 1.61
CA LEU A 63 -4.47 -9.73 2.77
C LEU A 63 -3.37 -10.74 2.39
N PHE A 64 -2.27 -10.73 3.14
CA PHE A 64 -1.18 -11.70 2.96
C PHE A 64 -1.35 -12.87 3.92
N THR A 65 -1.46 -14.09 3.42
CA THR A 65 -1.55 -15.30 4.27
C THR A 65 -0.19 -15.93 4.58
N GLN A 66 0.91 -15.38 4.04
CA GLN A 66 2.26 -15.90 4.20
C GLN A 66 3.24 -14.72 4.39
N ALA A 67 3.10 -14.00 5.51
CA ALA A 67 3.93 -12.85 5.86
C ALA A 67 4.82 -13.18 7.07
N TYR A 68 6.11 -13.40 6.84
CA TYR A 68 7.06 -13.82 7.87
C TYR A 68 7.97 -12.68 8.32
N ALA A 69 8.18 -12.56 9.63
CA ALA A 69 9.22 -11.71 10.17
C ALA A 69 10.61 -12.30 9.87
N THR A 70 11.63 -11.45 9.70
CA THR A 70 13.02 -11.88 9.48
C THR A 70 13.64 -12.52 10.72
N CYS A 71 13.10 -12.22 11.89
CA CYS A 71 13.51 -12.75 13.19
C CYS A 71 12.31 -12.80 14.15
N HIS A 72 12.41 -13.60 15.22
CA HIS A 72 11.41 -13.72 16.28
C HIS A 72 11.65 -12.72 17.44
N VAL A 73 12.56 -11.76 17.29
CA VAL A 73 12.90 -10.76 18.31
C VAL A 73 12.60 -9.35 17.77
N CYS A 74 12.01 -8.49 18.61
CA CYS A 74 11.49 -7.18 18.20
C CYS A 74 12.58 -6.27 17.61
N SER A 75 13.73 -6.13 18.27
CA SER A 75 14.81 -5.24 17.85
C SER A 75 15.39 -5.58 16.46
N PRO A 76 15.84 -6.82 16.18
CA PRO A 76 16.34 -7.18 14.84
C PRO A 76 15.24 -7.07 13.76
N THR A 77 13.99 -7.45 14.05
CA THR A 77 12.89 -7.30 13.08
C THR A 77 12.65 -5.82 12.74
N ARG A 78 12.62 -4.93 13.73
CA ARG A 78 12.51 -3.47 13.51
C ARG A 78 13.69 -2.92 12.72
N ALA A 79 14.92 -3.39 13.00
CA ALA A 79 16.10 -3.01 12.23
C ALA A 79 16.00 -3.46 10.77
N SER A 80 15.53 -4.69 10.51
CA SER A 80 15.28 -5.18 9.16
C SER A 80 14.24 -4.37 8.40
N ILE A 81 13.13 -3.98 9.05
CA ILE A 81 12.10 -3.14 8.44
C ILE A 81 12.65 -1.76 8.04
N MET A 82 13.44 -1.13 8.91
CA MET A 82 14.00 0.21 8.63
C MET A 82 15.11 0.21 7.58
N THR A 83 15.91 -0.87 7.52
CA THR A 83 17.13 -0.91 6.68
C THR A 83 16.99 -1.74 5.42
N GLY A 84 15.96 -2.59 5.33
CA GLY A 84 15.80 -3.57 4.24
C GLY A 84 16.86 -4.67 4.25
N LYS A 85 17.54 -4.92 5.37
CA LYS A 85 18.60 -5.93 5.51
C LYS A 85 18.19 -7.05 6.45
N TYR A 86 18.72 -8.25 6.19
CA TYR A 86 18.60 -9.36 7.14
C TYR A 86 19.34 -9.03 8.44
N PRO A 87 18.81 -9.47 9.59
CA PRO A 87 19.43 -9.28 10.89
C PRO A 87 20.63 -10.21 11.11
#